data_AF-A0A388K6J0-F1
#
_entry.id   AF-A0A388K6J0-F1
#
_cell.length_a   1.000
_cell.length_b   1.000
_cell.length_c   1.000
_cell.angle_alpha   90.00
_cell.angle_beta   90.00
_cell.angle_gamma   90.00
#
_symmetry.space_group_name_H-M   'P 1'
#
loop_
_entity.id
_entity.type
_entity.pdbx_description
1 polymer ?
#
loop_
_entity_poly.entity_id
_entity_poly.type
_entity_poly.pdbx_seq_one_letter_code
_entity_poly.pdbx_strand_id
1 'polypeptide(L)'
;MGRTILMCMVLFNLLSVVPTEGNSAAEGGGEEDNGVRYIPILERICAEDLKRLCPSLLGKSENISNCEVTDCISKHLWKEREARSKAESQVSSECNDAVALFQRQRGYDLTLDKRLWDVCGDEANMMVLPQFAIFDLLKTPVGVESLHLSEACQEEVFLRKRDSVYDYRIDNKMAANCEEDAKKLCKRVPPKEGHVQECLRKHVENKTISYKCNAELYRQERESADDWRLNLPLWRACLDDRQKFCPNVEDGKSRVLDCLEDHRYNLSKPCFEVFDKKMLRRSVDYRFDYHVAIGCGEDLDKVCKPSGTDLKDELPTDAGVLQCLQDNIEKLMQESCYKAVTRVIKRASEDLRFDHRTYDWCQDKQTHCLYTKVMEKPLDEAVTPDCEANVLHDMDAVGDHYCYNFPLRRECAGDISRLCSTASKSLRRSFLMRRCHGSVLQCLWKKAGEIKSKECHKELMFHQQMLEFLDARDRATTKLERAMPAIDSREEA
;
A
#
# COMPACT_ATOMS: atom_id res chain seq x y z
N MET A 1 -40.61 4.39 -10.37
CA MET A 1 -40.07 4.89 -11.66
C MET A 1 -40.35 6.37 -11.97
N GLY A 2 -40.73 7.24 -11.00
CA GLY A 2 -41.12 8.64 -11.33
C GLY A 2 -40.56 9.75 -10.45
N ARG A 3 -39.56 9.49 -9.59
CA ARG A 3 -39.00 10.52 -8.67
C ARG A 3 -37.51 10.84 -8.87
N THR A 4 -36.76 9.99 -9.59
CA THR A 4 -35.30 10.13 -9.73
C THR A 4 -34.89 11.03 -10.91
N ILE A 5 -35.77 11.27 -11.89
CA ILE A 5 -35.47 12.11 -13.06
C ILE A 5 -35.52 13.62 -12.71
N LEU A 6 -36.19 13.99 -11.62
CA LEU A 6 -36.48 15.39 -11.32
C LEU A 6 -35.30 16.14 -10.63
N MET A 7 -34.38 15.46 -9.93
CA MET A 7 -33.29 16.18 -9.24
C MET A 7 -32.16 16.67 -10.16
N CYS A 8 -31.92 16.02 -11.32
CA CYS A 8 -30.96 16.55 -12.30
C CYS A 8 -31.51 17.69 -13.17
N MET A 9 -32.84 17.85 -13.26
CA MET A 9 -33.47 18.89 -14.07
C MET A 9 -33.85 20.17 -13.30
N VAL A 10 -33.91 20.15 -11.97
CA VAL A 10 -34.46 21.26 -11.17
C VAL A 10 -33.47 22.38 -10.83
N LEU A 11 -32.17 22.23 -11.11
CA LEU A 11 -31.20 23.34 -10.97
C LEU A 11 -30.97 24.15 -12.27
N PHE A 12 -31.84 24.02 -13.28
CA PHE A 12 -31.68 24.70 -14.57
C PHE A 12 -32.68 25.84 -14.86
N ASN A 13 -33.46 26.32 -13.87
CA ASN A 13 -34.49 27.35 -14.13
C ASN A 13 -34.59 28.51 -13.12
N LEU A 14 -33.53 28.79 -12.37
CA LEU A 14 -33.42 30.06 -11.62
C LEU A 14 -32.06 30.68 -11.89
N LEU A 15 -31.98 31.43 -12.98
CA LEU A 15 -31.21 32.67 -13.18
C LEU A 15 -31.28 33.06 -14.66
N SER A 16 -32.47 33.49 -15.09
CA SER A 16 -32.61 34.31 -16.29
C SER A 16 -32.24 35.74 -15.93
N VAL A 17 -31.02 36.19 -16.24
CA VAL A 17 -30.73 37.61 -16.44
C VAL A 17 -29.71 37.75 -17.57
N VAL A 18 -30.20 38.14 -18.74
CA VAL A 18 -29.43 38.90 -19.74
C VAL A 18 -29.80 40.37 -19.48
N PRO A 19 -28.82 41.31 -19.46
CA PRO A 19 -28.73 42.23 -20.59
C PRO A 19 -27.29 42.65 -21.00
N THR A 20 -27.08 42.62 -22.32
CA THR A 20 -26.45 43.60 -23.25
C THR A 20 -25.17 44.39 -22.89
N GLU A 21 -24.31 44.45 -23.93
CA GLU A 21 -23.16 45.33 -24.26
C GLU A 21 -22.95 46.66 -23.51
N GLY A 22 -21.67 46.98 -23.23
CA GLY A 22 -21.18 48.37 -23.11
C GLY A 22 -20.08 48.64 -22.07
N ASN A 23 -18.83 48.78 -22.54
CA ASN A 23 -17.70 49.61 -22.06
C ASN A 23 -17.20 49.68 -20.59
N SER A 24 -15.86 49.82 -20.51
CA SER A 24 -15.01 50.49 -19.50
C SER A 24 -14.61 49.79 -18.19
N ALA A 25 -13.30 49.49 -18.14
CA ALA A 25 -12.28 49.79 -17.11
C ALA A 25 -12.61 49.83 -15.59
N ALA A 26 -11.68 49.20 -14.85
CA ALA A 26 -11.09 49.57 -13.56
C ALA A 26 -11.61 48.91 -12.25
N GLU A 27 -10.64 48.25 -11.60
CA GLU A 27 -10.32 48.20 -10.16
C GLU A 27 -11.23 47.45 -9.15
N GLY A 28 -10.68 46.33 -8.66
CA GLY A 28 -10.33 46.17 -7.24
C GLY A 28 -11.45 45.92 -6.22
N GLY A 29 -11.57 44.67 -5.77
CA GLY A 29 -12.27 44.32 -4.55
C GLY A 29 -12.25 42.80 -4.33
N GLY A 30 -11.48 42.35 -3.32
CA GLY A 30 -11.40 40.94 -2.95
C GLY A 30 -12.71 40.43 -2.36
N GLU A 31 -13.16 39.29 -2.87
CA GLU A 31 -14.19 38.47 -2.25
C GLU A 31 -13.61 37.05 -2.12
N GLU A 32 -13.61 36.54 -0.90
CA GLU A 32 -13.22 35.17 -0.58
C GLU A 32 -14.16 34.20 -1.31
N ASP A 33 -13.64 33.61 -2.40
CA ASP A 33 -14.37 32.72 -3.28
C ASP A 33 -14.63 31.37 -2.57
N ASN A 34 -15.85 31.22 -2.05
CA ASN A 34 -16.41 29.95 -1.58
C ASN A 34 -16.65 29.00 -2.78
N GLY A 35 -15.57 28.52 -3.37
CA GLY A 35 -15.36 27.11 -3.73
C GLY A 35 -16.31 26.40 -4.71
N VAL A 36 -17.25 27.05 -5.38
CA VAL A 36 -18.10 26.39 -6.40
C VAL A 36 -17.93 27.09 -7.75
N ARG A 37 -16.82 26.77 -8.42
CA ARG A 37 -16.62 27.18 -9.82
C ARG A 37 -17.69 26.56 -10.72
N TYR A 38 -18.16 27.36 -11.68
CA TYR A 38 -19.03 27.05 -12.82
C TYR A 38 -18.95 25.58 -13.31
N ILE A 39 -20.09 24.91 -13.46
CA ILE A 39 -20.21 23.62 -14.15
C ILE A 39 -20.03 23.89 -15.65
N PRO A 40 -18.95 23.41 -16.31
CA PRO A 40 -18.79 23.62 -17.74
C PRO A 40 -19.92 22.89 -18.50
N ILE A 41 -20.47 23.49 -19.56
CA ILE A 41 -21.31 22.74 -20.50
C ILE A 41 -20.36 21.81 -21.27
N LEU A 42 -20.20 20.57 -20.82
CA LEU A 42 -19.24 19.63 -21.39
C LEU A 42 -19.56 19.34 -22.86
N GLU A 43 -20.84 19.34 -23.24
CA GLU A 43 -21.27 19.22 -24.64
C GLU A 43 -20.57 20.23 -25.55
N ARG A 44 -20.41 21.47 -25.09
CA ARG A 44 -19.78 22.53 -25.89
C ARG A 44 -18.27 22.38 -25.96
N ILE A 45 -17.63 22.06 -24.83
CA ILE A 45 -16.16 21.94 -24.76
C ILE A 45 -15.68 20.68 -25.47
N CYS A 46 -16.41 19.58 -25.30
CA CYS A 46 -16.09 18.28 -25.89
C CYS A 46 -16.74 18.06 -27.27
N ALA A 47 -17.27 19.09 -27.93
CA ALA A 47 -18.12 18.92 -29.13
C ALA A 47 -17.45 18.09 -30.24
N GLU A 48 -16.18 18.36 -30.56
CA GLU A 48 -15.45 17.63 -31.60
C GLU A 48 -15.07 16.21 -31.17
N ASP A 49 -14.71 16.02 -29.90
CA ASP A 49 -14.44 14.69 -29.35
C ASP A 49 -15.71 13.83 -29.31
N LEU A 50 -16.85 14.42 -28.97
CA LEU A 50 -18.16 13.75 -28.97
C LEU A 50 -18.56 13.28 -30.37
N LYS A 51 -18.33 14.09 -31.41
CA LYS A 51 -18.60 13.71 -32.81
C LYS A 51 -17.79 12.50 -33.25
N ARG A 52 -16.52 12.43 -32.84
CA ARG A 52 -15.60 11.39 -33.28
C ARG A 52 -15.69 10.11 -32.44
N LEU A 53 -15.85 10.24 -31.12
CA LEU A 53 -15.74 9.13 -30.18
C LEU A 53 -17.09 8.67 -29.65
N CYS A 54 -18.05 9.59 -29.51
CA CYS A 54 -19.33 9.35 -28.86
C CYS A 54 -20.54 9.65 -29.76
N PRO A 55 -20.58 9.19 -31.04
CA PRO A 55 -21.63 9.57 -31.98
C PRO A 55 -23.03 9.13 -31.53
N SER A 56 -23.13 8.08 -30.71
CA SER A 56 -24.39 7.61 -30.13
C SER A 56 -25.08 8.61 -29.19
N LEU A 57 -24.36 9.63 -28.71
CA LEU A 57 -24.93 10.68 -27.86
C LEU A 57 -25.55 11.82 -28.69
N LEU A 58 -25.11 12.01 -29.95
CA LEU A 58 -25.45 13.18 -30.78
C LEU A 58 -26.80 13.06 -31.53
N GLY A 59 -27.59 12.02 -31.23
CA GLY A 59 -28.89 11.77 -31.87
C GLY A 59 -30.08 11.78 -30.91
N LYS A 60 -29.87 12.13 -29.63
CA LYS A 60 -30.96 12.22 -28.65
C LYS A 60 -31.66 13.56 -28.80
N SER A 61 -33.00 13.58 -28.87
CA SER A 61 -33.78 14.83 -28.95
C SER A 61 -33.83 15.61 -27.63
N GLU A 62 -33.12 15.14 -26.59
CA GLU A 62 -33.02 15.75 -25.27
C GLU A 62 -31.59 16.25 -25.04
N ASN A 63 -31.45 17.32 -24.27
CA ASN A 63 -30.16 17.91 -23.89
C ASN A 63 -29.23 16.84 -23.28
N ILE A 64 -28.03 16.68 -23.86
CA ILE A 64 -27.03 15.71 -23.40
C ILE A 64 -26.54 16.14 -22.00
N SER A 65 -26.64 15.26 -21.01
CA SER A 65 -26.15 15.60 -19.67
C SER A 65 -24.62 15.52 -19.58
N ASN A 66 -24.02 16.35 -18.72
CA ASN A 66 -22.58 16.27 -18.42
C ASN A 66 -22.14 14.89 -17.91
N CYS A 67 -23.04 14.13 -17.26
CA CYS A 67 -22.77 12.76 -16.85
C CYS A 67 -22.61 11.81 -18.06
N GLU A 68 -23.44 11.95 -19.09
CA GLU A 68 -23.34 11.13 -20.31
C GLU A 68 -22.07 11.46 -21.11
N VAL A 69 -21.72 12.74 -21.23
CA VAL A 69 -20.45 13.16 -21.84
C VAL A 69 -19.28 12.57 -21.07
N THR A 70 -19.28 12.72 -19.75
CA THR A 70 -18.22 12.19 -18.86
C THR A 70 -18.08 10.69 -18.99
N ASP A 71 -19.18 9.93 -18.96
CA ASP A 71 -19.15 8.47 -19.05
C ASP A 71 -18.55 7.98 -20.37
N CYS A 72 -18.94 8.61 -21.48
CA CYS A 72 -18.41 8.23 -22.78
C CYS A 72 -16.93 8.61 -22.93
N ILE A 73 -16.57 9.86 -22.62
CA ILE A 73 -15.20 10.33 -22.76
C ILE A 73 -14.25 9.55 -21.84
N SER A 74 -14.63 9.29 -20.58
CA SER A 74 -13.80 8.52 -19.64
C SER A 74 -13.57 7.07 -20.11
N LYS A 75 -14.54 6.44 -20.80
CA LYS A 75 -14.34 5.11 -21.41
C LYS A 75 -13.26 5.13 -22.49
N HIS A 76 -13.21 6.16 -23.33
CA HIS A 76 -12.16 6.30 -24.35
C HIS A 76 -10.81 6.64 -23.74
N LEU A 77 -10.77 7.57 -22.79
CA LEU A 77 -9.56 7.87 -22.01
C LEU A 77 -8.99 6.61 -21.35
N TRP A 78 -9.83 5.70 -20.85
CA TRP A 78 -9.36 4.45 -20.26
C TRP A 78 -8.80 3.46 -21.29
N LYS A 79 -9.49 3.26 -22.41
CA LYS A 79 -8.99 2.39 -23.50
C LYS A 79 -7.62 2.83 -24.02
N GLU A 80 -7.40 4.14 -24.14
CA GLU A 80 -6.09 4.69 -24.52
C GLU A 80 -5.00 4.32 -23.52
N ARG A 81 -5.30 4.43 -22.22
CA ARG A 81 -4.36 4.14 -21.14
C ARG A 81 -3.93 2.65 -21.14
N GLU A 82 -4.82 1.74 -21.48
CA GLU A 82 -4.52 0.29 -21.58
C GLU A 82 -3.70 -0.07 -22.82
N ALA A 83 -3.88 0.67 -23.93
CA ALA A 83 -3.29 0.32 -25.21
C ALA A 83 -1.76 0.52 -25.31
N ARG A 84 -1.12 1.22 -24.35
CA ARG A 84 0.34 1.49 -24.28
C ARG A 84 0.97 2.13 -25.54
N SER A 85 0.21 2.43 -26.59
CA SER A 85 0.72 3.04 -27.81
C SER A 85 1.07 4.50 -27.55
N LYS A 86 2.23 4.95 -28.03
CA LYS A 86 2.59 6.39 -28.15
C LYS A 86 1.72 7.14 -29.17
N ALA A 87 0.55 6.61 -29.53
CA ALA A 87 -0.39 7.31 -30.39
C ALA A 87 -0.84 8.58 -29.69
N GLU A 88 -1.07 9.64 -30.47
CA GLU A 88 -1.65 10.87 -29.95
C GLU A 88 -2.96 10.55 -29.22
N SER A 89 -3.16 11.21 -28.06
CA SER A 89 -4.40 11.01 -27.29
C SER A 89 -5.58 11.31 -28.18
N GLN A 90 -6.57 10.40 -28.18
CA GLN A 90 -7.74 10.59 -29.00
C GLN A 90 -8.71 11.57 -28.34
N VAL A 91 -8.47 12.08 -27.14
CA VAL A 91 -9.33 13.09 -26.51
C VAL A 91 -8.56 14.40 -26.37
N SER A 92 -9.16 15.52 -26.78
CA SER A 92 -8.53 16.83 -26.65
C SER A 92 -8.15 17.16 -25.21
N SER A 93 -7.08 17.95 -25.01
CA SER A 93 -6.64 18.41 -23.69
C SER A 93 -7.73 19.16 -22.95
N GLU A 94 -8.47 20.00 -23.68
CA GLU A 94 -9.53 20.88 -23.22
C GLU A 94 -10.73 20.07 -22.73
N CYS A 95 -11.18 19.08 -23.50
CA CYS A 95 -12.27 18.20 -23.08
C CYS A 95 -11.86 17.35 -21.87
N ASN A 96 -10.65 16.79 -21.88
CA ASN A 96 -10.14 15.97 -20.78
C ASN A 96 -10.03 16.78 -19.47
N ASP A 97 -9.53 18.02 -19.52
CA ASP A 97 -9.49 18.89 -18.34
C ASP A 97 -10.89 19.32 -17.87
N ALA A 98 -11.81 19.60 -18.78
CA ALA A 98 -13.19 19.92 -18.43
C ALA A 98 -13.91 18.72 -17.76
N VAL A 99 -13.69 17.51 -18.27
CA VAL A 99 -14.19 16.27 -17.66
C VAL A 99 -13.61 16.09 -16.26
N ALA A 100 -12.30 16.25 -16.06
CA ALA A 100 -11.68 16.12 -14.74
C ALA A 100 -12.26 17.14 -13.72
N LEU A 101 -12.49 18.39 -14.14
CA LEU A 101 -13.12 19.41 -13.30
C LEU A 101 -14.57 19.05 -12.94
N PHE A 102 -15.35 18.54 -13.89
CA PHE A 102 -16.71 18.09 -13.62
C PHE A 102 -16.72 16.88 -12.68
N GLN A 103 -15.79 15.93 -12.84
CA GLN A 103 -15.64 14.80 -11.93
C GLN A 103 -15.31 15.25 -10.50
N ARG A 104 -14.43 16.25 -10.32
CA ARG A 104 -14.13 16.87 -9.01
C ARG A 104 -15.37 17.44 -8.34
N GLN A 105 -16.20 18.19 -9.09
CA GLN A 105 -17.42 18.81 -8.55
C GLN A 105 -18.43 17.78 -8.05
N ARG A 106 -18.62 16.68 -8.80
CA ARG A 106 -19.44 15.55 -8.37
C ARG A 106 -18.89 14.84 -7.12
N GLY A 107 -17.59 14.97 -6.85
CA GLY A 107 -16.95 14.49 -5.64
C GLY A 107 -17.43 15.16 -4.34
N TYR A 108 -18.13 16.30 -4.40
CA TYR A 108 -18.65 16.98 -3.20
C TYR A 108 -20.08 16.55 -2.83
N ASP A 109 -20.84 15.99 -3.76
CA ASP A 109 -22.25 15.61 -3.58
C ASP A 109 -22.57 14.39 -4.45
N LEU A 110 -22.88 13.26 -3.79
CA LEU A 110 -23.19 12.01 -4.48
C LEU A 110 -24.46 12.06 -5.30
N THR A 111 -25.40 12.95 -5.00
CA THR A 111 -26.60 13.14 -5.82
C THR A 111 -26.27 13.77 -7.18
N LEU A 112 -25.13 14.47 -7.28
CA LEU A 112 -24.59 14.98 -8.54
C LEU A 112 -23.81 13.90 -9.31
N ASP A 113 -23.46 12.80 -8.65
CA ASP A 113 -22.85 11.64 -9.28
C ASP A 113 -23.87 10.56 -9.62
N LYS A 114 -24.71 10.85 -10.62
CA LYS A 114 -25.79 9.99 -11.07
C LYS A 114 -25.38 8.52 -11.22
N ARG A 115 -24.23 8.22 -11.83
CA ARG A 115 -23.78 6.84 -12.04
C ARG A 115 -23.42 6.13 -10.73
N LEU A 116 -22.69 6.81 -9.83
CA LEU A 116 -22.37 6.24 -8.52
C LEU A 116 -23.62 6.11 -7.65
N TRP A 117 -24.54 7.07 -7.72
CA TRP A 117 -25.82 7.02 -7.03
C TRP A 117 -26.75 5.91 -7.56
N ASP A 118 -26.81 5.73 -8.88
CA ASP A 118 -27.65 4.69 -9.50
C ASP A 118 -27.19 3.27 -9.09
N VAL A 119 -25.90 3.08 -8.78
CA VAL A 119 -25.33 1.78 -8.39
C VAL A 119 -25.26 1.62 -6.86
N CYS A 120 -24.81 2.65 -6.14
CA CYS A 120 -24.52 2.59 -4.70
C CYS A 120 -25.57 3.28 -3.82
N GLY A 121 -26.55 3.99 -4.39
CA GLY A 121 -27.46 4.88 -3.66
C GLY A 121 -28.33 4.17 -2.63
N ASP A 122 -28.78 2.95 -2.92
CA ASP A 122 -29.59 2.17 -1.97
C ASP A 122 -28.75 1.72 -0.76
N GLU A 123 -27.51 1.26 -1.00
CA GLU A 123 -26.57 0.83 0.04
C GLU A 123 -26.11 2.01 0.91
N ALA A 124 -25.88 3.15 0.28
CA ALA A 124 -25.56 4.41 0.94
C ALA A 124 -26.66 4.90 1.88
N ASN A 125 -27.92 4.81 1.46
CA ASN A 125 -29.08 5.21 2.27
C ASN A 125 -29.31 4.25 3.45
N MET A 126 -29.00 2.96 3.31
CA MET A 126 -29.12 1.97 4.39
C MET A 126 -28.13 2.19 5.54
N MET A 127 -26.99 2.83 5.30
CA MET A 127 -25.93 3.03 6.30
C MET A 127 -26.16 4.25 7.22
N VAL A 128 -27.27 4.98 7.08
CA VAL A 128 -27.60 6.22 7.82
C VAL A 128 -26.43 7.21 7.83
N LEU A 129 -25.69 7.24 6.72
CA LEU A 129 -24.60 8.17 6.54
C LEU A 129 -25.21 9.52 6.17
N PRO A 130 -24.81 10.65 6.78
CA PRO A 130 -25.09 11.93 6.16
C PRO A 130 -24.55 11.87 4.72
N GLN A 131 -25.24 12.51 3.78
CA GLN A 131 -24.98 12.42 2.33
C GLN A 131 -23.51 12.71 1.94
N PHE A 132 -22.73 13.30 2.84
CA PHE A 132 -21.30 13.61 2.74
C PHE A 132 -20.34 12.48 3.21
N ALA A 133 -20.83 11.44 3.88
CA ALA A 133 -20.01 10.43 4.56
C ALA A 133 -19.75 9.15 3.74
N ILE A 134 -20.30 9.00 2.53
CA ILE A 134 -19.85 7.92 1.61
C ILE A 134 -18.39 8.14 1.21
N PHE A 135 -17.94 9.40 1.09
CA PHE A 135 -16.52 9.72 0.91
C PHE A 135 -15.67 9.41 2.14
N ASP A 136 -16.27 9.15 3.31
CA ASP A 136 -15.60 8.70 4.53
C ASP A 136 -15.67 7.17 4.70
N LEU A 137 -16.65 6.48 4.10
CA LEU A 137 -16.64 5.01 3.93
C LEU A 137 -15.42 4.52 3.13
N LEU A 138 -14.93 5.35 2.20
CA LEU A 138 -13.73 5.09 1.43
C LEU A 138 -12.43 5.27 2.23
N LYS A 139 -12.51 5.70 3.50
CA LYS A 139 -11.35 6.14 4.30
C LYS A 139 -10.96 5.22 5.45
N THR A 140 -11.81 4.30 5.88
CA THR A 140 -11.46 3.39 6.99
C THR A 140 -10.37 2.40 6.57
N PRO A 141 -9.37 2.13 7.44
CA PRO A 141 -8.41 1.02 7.29
C PRO A 141 -9.09 -0.32 7.15
N VAL A 142 -10.23 -0.47 7.84
CA VAL A 142 -11.15 -1.57 7.67
C VAL A 142 -11.81 -1.37 6.32
N GLY A 143 -11.42 -2.20 5.37
CA GLY A 143 -11.82 -2.07 3.98
C GLY A 143 -13.33 -2.02 3.81
N VAL A 144 -13.69 -1.81 2.56
CA VAL A 144 -15.02 -1.96 2.02
C VAL A 144 -15.66 -3.32 2.40
N GLU A 145 -14.97 -4.27 3.03
CA GLU A 145 -15.53 -5.49 3.63
C GLU A 145 -16.39 -5.27 4.89
N SER A 146 -16.16 -4.21 5.68
CA SER A 146 -17.03 -3.91 6.85
C SER A 146 -18.42 -3.44 6.41
N LEU A 147 -18.54 -3.00 5.16
CA LEU A 147 -19.70 -2.41 4.55
C LEU A 147 -20.15 -3.41 3.49
N HIS A 148 -21.26 -4.11 3.70
CA HIS A 148 -21.71 -5.14 2.76
C HIS A 148 -22.19 -4.52 1.43
N LEU A 149 -21.29 -3.93 0.64
CA LEU A 149 -21.56 -3.33 -0.67
C LEU A 149 -21.66 -4.42 -1.72
N SER A 150 -22.57 -4.26 -2.68
CA SER A 150 -22.65 -5.13 -3.85
C SER A 150 -21.38 -5.04 -4.69
N GLU A 151 -21.09 -6.11 -5.42
CA GLU A 151 -19.98 -6.17 -6.37
C GLU A 151 -20.03 -5.01 -7.38
N ALA A 152 -21.23 -4.64 -7.84
CA ALA A 152 -21.44 -3.51 -8.73
C ALA A 152 -21.02 -2.18 -8.10
N CYS A 153 -21.38 -1.94 -6.82
CA CYS A 153 -20.97 -0.72 -6.13
C CYS A 153 -19.46 -0.71 -5.84
N GLN A 154 -18.88 -1.85 -5.45
CA GLN A 154 -17.44 -1.99 -5.26
C GLN A 154 -16.66 -1.66 -6.54
N GLU A 155 -17.13 -2.15 -7.69
CA GLU A 155 -16.53 -1.85 -8.99
C GLU A 155 -16.61 -0.35 -9.32
N GLU A 156 -17.78 0.28 -9.15
CA GLU A 156 -17.92 1.71 -9.45
C GLU A 156 -17.03 2.57 -8.56
N VAL A 157 -16.93 2.23 -7.26
CA VAL A 157 -15.99 2.86 -6.32
C VAL A 157 -14.55 2.69 -6.79
N PHE A 158 -14.17 1.48 -7.22
CA PHE A 158 -12.83 1.22 -7.73
C PHE A 158 -12.50 2.06 -8.97
N LEU A 159 -13.45 2.22 -9.90
CA LEU A 159 -13.28 3.06 -11.08
C LEU A 159 -12.95 4.52 -10.72
N ARG A 160 -13.57 5.06 -9.65
CA ARG A 160 -13.27 6.42 -9.16
C ARG A 160 -11.90 6.55 -8.53
N LYS A 161 -11.51 5.57 -7.72
CA LYS A 161 -10.14 5.51 -7.17
C LYS A 161 -9.11 5.42 -8.29
N ARG A 162 -9.40 4.65 -9.33
CA ARG A 162 -8.50 4.52 -10.48
C ARG A 162 -8.35 5.84 -11.25
N ASP A 163 -9.45 6.55 -11.47
CA ASP A 163 -9.42 7.87 -12.12
C ASP A 163 -8.63 8.90 -11.27
N SER A 164 -8.79 8.90 -9.95
CA SER A 164 -8.04 9.82 -9.07
C SER A 164 -6.54 9.53 -8.99
N VAL A 165 -6.14 8.27 -9.17
CA VAL A 165 -4.71 7.92 -9.29
C VAL A 165 -4.12 8.49 -10.59
N TYR A 166 -4.92 8.55 -11.66
CA TYR A 166 -4.48 9.16 -12.92
C TYR A 166 -4.38 10.67 -12.86
N ASP A 167 -5.34 11.33 -12.22
CA ASP A 167 -5.34 12.78 -12.05
C ASP A 167 -5.89 13.14 -10.66
N TYR A 168 -5.01 13.62 -9.78
CA TYR A 168 -5.37 13.91 -8.39
C TYR A 168 -6.46 14.97 -8.28
N ARG A 169 -6.67 15.79 -9.33
CA ARG A 169 -7.69 16.84 -9.36
C ARG A 169 -9.10 16.27 -9.33
N ILE A 170 -9.28 15.01 -9.76
CA ILE A 170 -10.57 14.31 -9.79
C ILE A 170 -11.05 13.97 -8.37
N ASP A 171 -10.13 13.65 -7.45
CA ASP A 171 -10.45 13.47 -6.05
C ASP A 171 -10.58 14.83 -5.38
N ASN A 172 -11.78 15.16 -4.91
CA ASN A 172 -12.07 16.46 -4.33
C ASN A 172 -11.25 16.77 -3.07
N LYS A 173 -11.00 15.78 -2.20
CA LYS A 173 -10.25 15.94 -0.96
C LYS A 173 -8.76 16.03 -1.27
N MET A 174 -8.25 15.20 -2.17
CA MET A 174 -6.86 15.29 -2.61
C MET A 174 -6.59 16.61 -3.33
N ALA A 175 -7.47 17.04 -4.22
CA ALA A 175 -7.37 18.33 -4.88
C ALA A 175 -7.37 19.48 -3.86
N ALA A 176 -8.35 19.51 -2.94
CA ALA A 176 -8.43 20.56 -1.93
C ALA A 176 -7.20 20.62 -1.02
N ASN A 177 -6.64 19.47 -0.66
CA ASN A 177 -5.52 19.39 0.29
C ASN A 177 -4.14 19.50 -0.36
N CYS A 178 -3.99 19.17 -1.65
CA CYS A 178 -2.71 19.13 -2.36
C CYS A 178 -2.52 20.22 -3.43
N GLU A 179 -3.54 20.99 -3.77
CA GLU A 179 -3.47 21.94 -4.89
C GLU A 179 -2.39 23.04 -4.69
N GLU A 180 -2.22 23.55 -3.48
CA GLU A 180 -1.18 24.53 -3.16
C GLU A 180 0.23 23.93 -3.25
N ASP A 181 0.43 22.75 -2.64
CA ASP A 181 1.70 22.02 -2.69
C ASP A 181 2.05 21.65 -4.14
N ALA A 182 1.10 21.20 -4.94
CA ALA A 182 1.30 20.89 -6.36
C ALA A 182 1.75 22.14 -7.15
N LYS A 183 1.11 23.29 -6.93
CA LYS A 183 1.48 24.56 -7.59
C LYS A 183 2.86 25.05 -7.16
N LYS A 184 3.23 24.87 -5.90
CA LYS A 184 4.49 25.34 -5.32
C LYS A 184 5.67 24.42 -5.65
N LEU A 185 5.49 23.11 -5.48
CA LEU A 185 6.55 22.11 -5.52
C LEU A 185 6.66 21.41 -6.89
N CYS A 186 5.54 21.26 -7.61
CA CYS A 186 5.43 20.46 -8.83
C CYS A 186 4.97 21.25 -10.06
N LYS A 187 5.23 22.56 -10.11
CA LYS A 187 4.70 23.51 -11.13
C LYS A 187 4.90 23.10 -12.60
N ARG A 188 5.97 22.37 -12.92
CA ARG A 188 6.35 21.97 -14.29
C ARG A 188 6.04 20.51 -14.61
N VAL A 189 5.31 19.84 -13.73
CA VAL A 189 4.96 18.43 -13.88
C VAL A 189 3.59 18.34 -14.56
N PRO A 190 3.43 17.50 -15.60
CA PRO A 190 2.12 17.28 -16.22
C PRO A 190 1.10 16.82 -15.17
N PRO A 191 -0.13 17.34 -15.15
CA PRO A 191 -1.11 17.03 -14.09
C PRO A 191 -1.66 15.60 -14.14
N LYS A 192 -1.55 14.96 -15.31
CA LYS A 192 -2.16 13.66 -15.63
C LYS A 192 -1.15 12.52 -15.42
N GLU A 193 -1.62 11.30 -15.62
CA GLU A 193 -0.80 10.08 -15.56
C GLU A 193 -0.15 9.80 -14.19
N GLY A 194 -0.61 10.46 -13.12
CA GLY A 194 -0.06 10.32 -11.78
C GLY A 194 1.25 11.09 -11.53
N HIS A 195 1.74 11.87 -12.49
CA HIS A 195 3.06 12.52 -12.41
C HIS A 195 3.14 13.53 -11.25
N VAL A 196 2.08 14.29 -11.00
CA VAL A 196 2.04 15.23 -9.86
C VAL A 196 2.10 14.48 -8.53
N GLN A 197 1.35 13.40 -8.37
CA GLN A 197 1.37 12.58 -7.17
C GLN A 197 2.76 11.95 -6.94
N GLU A 198 3.44 11.49 -8.00
CA GLU A 198 4.81 11.01 -7.92
C GLU A 198 5.79 12.11 -7.48
N CYS A 199 5.65 13.32 -8.04
CA CYS A 199 6.42 14.48 -7.60
C CYS A 199 6.18 14.80 -6.12
N LEU A 200 4.91 14.88 -5.69
CA LEU A 200 4.55 15.19 -4.31
C LEU A 200 5.09 14.13 -3.32
N ARG A 201 5.09 12.84 -3.68
CA ARG A 201 5.70 11.78 -2.84
C ARG A 201 7.19 12.02 -2.56
N LYS A 202 7.96 12.55 -3.52
CA LYS A 202 9.38 12.91 -3.29
C LYS A 202 9.52 14.04 -2.25
N HIS A 203 8.52 14.91 -2.13
CA HIS A 203 8.49 15.98 -1.13
C HIS A 203 8.03 15.52 0.26
N VAL A 204 7.32 14.38 0.35
CA VAL A 204 7.05 13.67 1.61
C VAL A 204 8.37 13.19 2.21
N GLU A 205 9.22 12.55 1.41
CA GLU A 205 10.54 12.04 1.84
C GLU A 205 11.44 13.18 2.36
N ASN A 206 11.38 14.35 1.70
CA ASN A 206 12.13 15.54 2.11
C ASN A 206 11.46 16.35 3.24
N LYS A 207 10.30 15.91 3.76
CA LYS A 207 9.53 16.60 4.81
C LYS A 207 9.17 18.06 4.47
N THR A 208 8.92 18.35 3.18
CA THR A 208 8.65 19.72 2.67
C THR A 208 7.20 19.97 2.26
N ILE A 209 6.36 18.94 2.33
CA ILE A 209 4.94 18.97 1.94
C ILE A 209 4.03 19.30 3.13
N SER A 210 2.85 19.86 2.88
CA SER A 210 1.88 20.11 3.95
C SER A 210 1.36 18.81 4.58
N TYR A 211 0.98 18.88 5.86
CA TYR A 211 0.37 17.74 6.57
C TYR A 211 -0.91 17.25 5.88
N LYS A 212 -1.77 18.18 5.44
CA LYS A 212 -3.05 17.84 4.77
C LYS A 212 -2.82 17.09 3.46
N CYS A 213 -1.87 17.53 2.63
CA CYS A 213 -1.57 16.81 1.40
C CYS A 213 -0.89 15.46 1.67
N ASN A 214 0.03 15.41 2.64
CA ASN A 214 0.66 14.15 3.04
C ASN A 214 -0.38 13.10 3.47
N ALA A 215 -1.40 13.51 4.23
CA ALA A 215 -2.48 12.61 4.65
C ALA A 215 -3.26 11.99 3.46
N GLU A 216 -3.47 12.75 2.37
CA GLU A 216 -4.15 12.22 1.17
C GLU A 216 -3.24 11.31 0.33
N LEU A 217 -1.94 11.63 0.21
CA LEU A 217 -0.97 10.71 -0.40
C LEU A 217 -0.85 9.39 0.38
N TYR A 218 -0.89 9.50 1.71
CA TYR A 218 -0.88 8.38 2.62
C TYR A 218 -2.15 7.51 2.46
N ARG A 219 -3.32 8.16 2.34
CA ARG A 219 -4.60 7.49 2.04
C ARG A 219 -4.52 6.73 0.71
N GLN A 220 -4.01 7.36 -0.35
CA GLN A 220 -3.83 6.70 -1.65
C GLN A 220 -2.85 5.52 -1.58
N GLU A 221 -1.77 5.64 -0.79
CA GLU A 221 -0.80 4.57 -0.61
C GLU A 221 -1.43 3.33 0.06
N ARG A 222 -2.31 3.54 1.05
CA ARG A 222 -3.12 2.47 1.66
C ARG A 222 -4.06 1.81 0.65
N GLU A 223 -4.74 2.58 -0.20
CA GLU A 223 -5.58 2.03 -1.25
C GLU A 223 -4.78 1.19 -2.25
N SER A 224 -3.56 1.61 -2.56
CA SER A 224 -2.66 0.84 -3.42
C SER A 224 -2.06 -0.42 -2.77
N ALA A 225 -2.19 -0.57 -1.44
CA ALA A 225 -1.84 -1.81 -0.75
C ALA A 225 -2.90 -2.89 -0.97
N ASP A 226 -4.16 -2.50 -1.14
CA ASP A 226 -5.28 -3.38 -1.48
C ASP A 226 -5.22 -3.78 -2.97
N ASP A 227 -5.09 -2.82 -3.87
CA ASP A 227 -5.11 -3.08 -5.32
C ASP A 227 -3.94 -2.41 -6.06
N TRP A 228 -3.10 -3.23 -6.69
CA TRP A 228 -1.93 -2.79 -7.46
C TRP A 228 -2.26 -1.82 -8.60
N ARG A 229 -3.48 -1.88 -9.15
CA ARG A 229 -3.96 -1.00 -10.22
C ARG A 229 -4.10 0.45 -9.75
N LEU A 230 -4.14 0.69 -8.45
CA LEU A 230 -4.17 2.02 -7.83
C LEU A 230 -2.75 2.59 -7.59
N ASN A 231 -1.70 1.92 -8.05
CA ASN A 231 -0.35 2.46 -8.15
C ASN A 231 0.08 2.50 -9.62
N LEU A 232 -0.06 3.66 -10.28
CA LEU A 232 0.20 3.76 -11.72
C LEU A 232 1.62 3.40 -12.16
N PRO A 233 2.70 3.85 -11.48
CA PRO A 233 4.05 3.40 -11.79
C PRO A 233 4.18 1.88 -11.76
N LEU A 234 3.63 1.24 -10.72
CA LEU A 234 3.66 -0.21 -10.58
C LEU A 234 2.84 -0.90 -11.67
N TRP A 235 1.62 -0.42 -11.90
CA TRP A 235 0.71 -0.98 -12.90
C TRP A 235 1.35 -0.99 -14.29
N ARG A 236 1.96 0.13 -14.71
CA ARG A 236 2.65 0.24 -16.00
C ARG A 236 3.86 -0.69 -16.11
N ALA A 237 4.68 -0.74 -15.06
CA ALA A 237 5.92 -1.50 -15.07
C ALA A 237 5.69 -3.01 -15.02
N CYS A 238 4.64 -3.46 -14.32
CA CYS A 238 4.41 -4.87 -13.99
C CYS A 238 3.29 -5.53 -14.79
N LEU A 239 2.64 -4.86 -15.75
CA LEU A 239 1.49 -5.42 -16.47
C LEU A 239 1.82 -6.75 -17.19
N ASP A 240 2.97 -6.82 -17.86
CA ASP A 240 3.39 -8.03 -18.58
C ASP A 240 3.81 -9.14 -17.62
N ASP A 241 4.49 -8.79 -16.53
CA ASP A 241 4.87 -9.75 -15.48
C ASP A 241 3.63 -10.30 -14.77
N ARG A 242 2.61 -9.48 -14.49
CA ARG A 242 1.30 -9.93 -13.98
C ARG A 242 0.65 -10.92 -14.94
N GLN A 243 0.66 -10.66 -16.25
CA GLN A 243 0.09 -11.59 -17.24
C GLN A 243 0.87 -12.90 -17.32
N LYS A 244 2.20 -12.83 -17.20
CA LYS A 244 3.09 -13.99 -17.27
C LYS A 244 3.02 -14.89 -16.04
N PHE A 245 3.07 -14.30 -14.84
CA PHE A 245 3.21 -15.03 -13.58
C PHE A 245 1.87 -15.19 -12.85
N CYS A 246 0.96 -14.22 -12.98
CA CYS A 246 -0.28 -14.14 -12.19
C CYS A 246 -1.55 -14.05 -13.07
N PRO A 247 -1.70 -14.80 -14.18
CA PRO A 247 -2.80 -14.59 -15.13
C PRO A 247 -4.19 -14.81 -14.52
N ASN A 248 -4.31 -15.80 -13.63
CA ASN A 248 -5.55 -16.24 -13.00
C ASN A 248 -5.75 -15.69 -11.58
N VAL A 249 -4.92 -14.73 -11.17
CA VAL A 249 -5.05 -14.09 -9.86
C VAL A 249 -6.02 -12.93 -10.01
N GLU A 250 -7.11 -12.99 -9.27
CA GLU A 250 -8.09 -11.91 -9.17
C GLU A 250 -7.46 -10.66 -8.52
N ASP A 251 -7.88 -9.48 -8.97
CA ASP A 251 -7.43 -8.20 -8.42
C ASP A 251 -7.99 -7.96 -6.99
N GLY A 252 -7.46 -6.92 -6.33
CA GLY A 252 -7.80 -6.55 -4.97
C GLY A 252 -7.26 -7.51 -3.89
N LYS A 253 -7.41 -7.10 -2.64
CA LYS A 253 -7.01 -7.80 -1.41
C LYS A 253 -5.54 -8.20 -1.39
N SER A 254 -4.68 -7.39 -2.00
CA SER A 254 -3.25 -7.64 -2.20
C SER A 254 -2.93 -8.92 -3.00
N ARG A 255 -3.90 -9.63 -3.57
CA ARG A 255 -3.67 -10.96 -4.17
C ARG A 255 -2.65 -10.94 -5.31
N VAL A 256 -2.76 -9.95 -6.20
CA VAL A 256 -1.79 -9.78 -7.29
C VAL A 256 -0.44 -9.32 -6.76
N LEU A 257 -0.39 -8.45 -5.75
CA LEU A 257 0.86 -8.01 -5.13
C LEU A 257 1.59 -9.19 -4.48
N ASP A 258 0.88 -10.05 -3.77
CA ASP A 258 1.43 -11.25 -3.14
C ASP A 258 1.97 -12.24 -4.18
N CYS A 259 1.26 -12.41 -5.29
CA CYS A 259 1.75 -13.24 -6.40
C CYS A 259 3.02 -12.64 -7.05
N LEU A 260 3.05 -11.33 -7.29
CA LEU A 260 4.26 -10.66 -7.78
C LEU A 260 5.41 -10.76 -6.77
N GLU A 261 5.11 -10.77 -5.48
CA GLU A 261 6.09 -10.97 -4.39
C GLU A 261 6.73 -12.36 -4.47
N ASP A 262 5.92 -13.42 -4.65
CA ASP A 262 6.42 -14.80 -4.81
C ASP A 262 7.29 -14.97 -6.07
N HIS A 263 7.11 -14.12 -7.08
CA HIS A 263 7.90 -14.08 -8.30
C HIS A 263 8.93 -12.94 -8.36
N ARG A 264 9.20 -12.25 -7.23
CA ARG A 264 9.99 -11.00 -7.20
C ARG A 264 11.32 -11.10 -7.95
N TYR A 265 12.05 -12.20 -7.81
CA TYR A 265 13.37 -12.39 -8.46
C TYR A 265 13.29 -12.79 -9.95
N ASN A 266 12.08 -13.06 -10.47
CA ASN A 266 11.83 -13.39 -11.87
C ASN A 266 11.14 -12.26 -12.65
N LEU A 267 10.78 -11.17 -11.96
CA LEU A 267 10.18 -9.99 -12.58
C LEU A 267 11.13 -9.34 -13.57
N SER A 268 10.58 -8.71 -14.60
CA SER A 268 11.37 -7.83 -15.46
C SER A 268 12.03 -6.73 -14.64
N LYS A 269 13.21 -6.25 -15.08
CA LYS A 269 13.93 -5.15 -14.41
C LYS A 269 13.04 -3.93 -14.10
N PRO A 270 12.24 -3.38 -15.04
CA PRO A 270 11.39 -2.24 -14.73
C PRO A 270 10.33 -2.55 -13.68
N CYS A 271 9.70 -3.73 -13.73
CA CYS A 271 8.74 -4.15 -12.70
C CYS A 271 9.41 -4.32 -11.34
N PHE A 272 10.55 -5.02 -11.30
CA PHE A 272 11.32 -5.25 -10.07
C PHE A 272 11.68 -3.93 -9.37
N GLU A 273 12.19 -2.93 -10.08
CA GLU A 273 12.60 -1.66 -9.47
C GLU A 273 11.45 -0.89 -8.81
N VAL A 274 10.25 -0.91 -9.41
CA VAL A 274 9.08 -0.24 -8.85
C VAL A 274 8.44 -1.08 -7.74
N PHE A 275 8.35 -2.39 -7.95
CA PHE A 275 7.80 -3.32 -6.97
C PHE A 275 8.66 -3.37 -5.70
N ASP A 276 9.99 -3.35 -5.84
CA ASP A 276 10.92 -3.33 -4.70
C ASP A 276 10.74 -2.10 -3.81
N LYS A 277 10.55 -0.92 -4.42
CA LYS A 277 10.20 0.30 -3.70
C LYS A 277 8.85 0.18 -2.98
N LYS A 278 7.85 -0.43 -3.63
CA LYS A 278 6.54 -0.69 -3.01
C LYS A 278 6.68 -1.62 -1.79
N MET A 279 7.52 -2.65 -1.89
CA MET A 279 7.82 -3.57 -0.80
C MET A 279 8.55 -2.88 0.36
N LEU A 280 9.49 -1.97 0.07
CA LEU A 280 10.15 -1.17 1.10
C LEU A 280 9.18 -0.24 1.83
N ARG A 281 8.24 0.38 1.09
CA ARG A 281 7.18 1.19 1.75
C ARG A 281 6.32 0.30 2.65
N ARG A 282 5.98 -0.91 2.21
CA ARG A 282 5.21 -1.90 2.97
C ARG A 282 5.93 -2.36 4.25
N SER A 283 7.26 -2.43 4.28
CA SER A 283 8.02 -2.81 5.49
C SER A 283 8.16 -1.69 6.51
N VAL A 284 7.96 -0.43 6.11
CA VAL A 284 8.09 0.72 7.01
C VAL A 284 6.80 0.96 7.79
N ASP A 285 5.65 0.68 7.17
CA ASP A 285 4.34 1.01 7.75
C ASP A 285 3.34 -0.12 7.55
N TYR A 286 2.88 -0.68 8.67
CA TYR A 286 1.95 -1.80 8.68
C TYR A 286 0.64 -1.52 7.93
N ARG A 287 0.23 -0.25 7.81
CA ARG A 287 -1.00 0.15 7.11
C ARG A 287 -0.84 0.05 5.59
N PHE A 288 0.39 -0.01 5.09
CA PHE A 288 0.70 -0.27 3.68
C PHE A 288 0.84 -1.77 3.36
N ASP A 289 0.68 -2.65 4.36
CA ASP A 289 0.42 -4.07 4.15
C ASP A 289 -1.07 -4.35 4.36
N TYR A 290 -1.77 -4.76 3.30
CA TYR A 290 -3.20 -5.05 3.36
C TYR A 290 -3.54 -6.11 4.42
N HIS A 291 -2.75 -7.18 4.52
CA HIS A 291 -3.04 -8.28 5.42
C HIS A 291 -2.81 -7.90 6.88
N VAL A 292 -1.79 -7.09 7.17
CA VAL A 292 -1.56 -6.60 8.53
C VAL A 292 -2.62 -5.55 8.90
N ALA A 293 -2.89 -4.59 8.00
CA ALA A 293 -3.87 -3.52 8.22
C ALA A 293 -5.27 -4.06 8.51
N ILE A 294 -5.69 -5.11 7.80
CA ILE A 294 -7.02 -5.72 7.96
C ILE A 294 -7.02 -6.82 9.02
N GLY A 295 -5.99 -7.67 9.04
CA GLY A 295 -5.98 -8.89 9.84
C GLY A 295 -5.61 -8.70 11.31
N CYS A 296 -4.89 -7.63 11.65
CA CYS A 296 -4.29 -7.48 12.98
C CYS A 296 -5.01 -6.54 13.95
N GLY A 297 -6.16 -5.94 13.59
CA GLY A 297 -6.82 -4.92 14.42
C GLY A 297 -7.01 -5.33 15.90
N GLU A 298 -7.58 -6.51 16.16
CA GLU A 298 -7.79 -6.99 17.53
C GLU A 298 -6.49 -7.37 18.26
N ASP A 299 -5.54 -7.99 17.55
CA ASP A 299 -4.26 -8.38 18.14
C ASP A 299 -3.42 -7.15 18.48
N LEU A 300 -3.48 -6.10 17.66
CA LEU A 300 -2.89 -4.81 17.97
C LEU A 300 -3.45 -4.23 19.27
N ASP A 301 -4.77 -4.28 19.45
CA ASP A 301 -5.43 -3.75 20.64
C ASP A 301 -5.13 -4.57 21.92
N LYS A 302 -4.97 -5.89 21.80
CA LYS A 302 -4.81 -6.80 22.96
C LYS A 302 -3.36 -7.11 23.30
N VAL A 303 -2.50 -7.21 22.30
CA VAL A 303 -1.11 -7.65 22.43
C VAL A 303 -0.15 -6.46 22.41
N CYS A 304 -0.38 -5.52 21.48
CA CYS A 304 0.52 -4.39 21.26
C CYS A 304 0.06 -3.08 21.92
N LYS A 305 -1.12 -3.06 22.57
CA LYS A 305 -1.68 -1.87 23.22
C LYS A 305 -1.81 -1.84 24.76
N PRO A 306 -1.31 -2.78 25.58
CA PRO A 306 -1.29 -2.52 27.03
C PRO A 306 0.06 -2.78 27.71
N SER A 307 0.84 -1.71 27.90
CA SER A 307 1.55 -1.39 29.16
C SER A 307 2.10 0.03 29.09
N GLY A 308 1.60 0.89 29.98
CA GLY A 308 2.10 2.24 30.19
C GLY A 308 3.50 2.25 30.79
N THR A 309 4.51 2.09 29.95
CA THR A 309 5.80 2.75 30.15
C THR A 309 5.73 4.07 29.40
N ASP A 310 6.19 5.14 30.04
CA ASP A 310 6.17 6.52 29.57
C ASP A 310 6.58 6.69 28.09
N LEU A 311 5.62 6.62 27.17
CA LEU A 311 5.72 7.16 25.81
C LEU A 311 5.01 8.51 25.78
N LYS A 312 5.43 9.41 26.68
CA LYS A 312 4.88 10.77 26.72
C LYS A 312 5.33 11.65 25.56
N ASP A 313 6.25 11.21 24.68
CA ASP A 313 6.75 12.09 23.63
C ASP A 313 6.69 11.59 22.18
N GLU A 314 6.46 10.30 21.87
CA GLU A 314 6.31 9.88 20.47
C GLU A 314 5.26 8.79 20.32
N LEU A 315 4.29 9.00 19.40
CA LEU A 315 3.42 7.95 18.90
C LEU A 315 4.27 6.71 18.54
N PRO A 316 3.81 5.46 18.77
CA PRO A 316 4.46 4.29 18.21
C PRO A 316 4.65 4.52 16.71
N THR A 317 5.89 4.54 16.25
CA THR A 317 6.17 4.61 14.81
C THR A 317 5.52 3.38 14.16
N ASP A 318 5.07 3.50 12.92
CA ASP A 318 4.43 2.36 12.24
C ASP A 318 5.39 1.15 12.11
N ALA A 319 6.70 1.41 12.13
CA ALA A 319 7.77 0.43 12.27
C ALA A 319 7.72 -0.32 13.62
N GLY A 320 7.52 0.41 14.72
CA GLY A 320 7.38 -0.17 16.06
C GLY A 320 6.15 -1.06 16.22
N VAL A 321 5.08 -0.79 15.46
CA VAL A 321 3.90 -1.67 15.42
C VAL A 321 4.23 -3.01 14.78
N LEU A 322 4.93 -3.02 13.63
CA LEU A 322 5.40 -4.26 13.00
C LEU A 322 6.33 -5.03 13.92
N GLN A 323 7.24 -4.34 14.63
CA GLN A 323 8.12 -4.97 15.61
C GLN A 323 7.33 -5.67 16.71
N CYS A 324 6.40 -4.96 17.36
CA CYS A 324 5.61 -5.55 18.44
C CYS A 324 4.87 -6.82 17.99
N LEU A 325 4.29 -6.79 16.79
CA LEU A 325 3.60 -7.94 16.21
C LEU A 325 4.53 -9.13 15.99
N GLN A 326 5.77 -8.89 15.54
CA GLN A 326 6.80 -9.92 15.36
C GLN A 326 7.24 -10.50 16.71
N ASP A 327 7.58 -9.65 17.69
CA ASP A 327 8.05 -10.06 19.02
C ASP A 327 6.99 -10.84 19.80
N ASN A 328 5.71 -10.59 19.51
CA ASN A 328 4.59 -11.23 20.18
C ASN A 328 3.81 -12.17 19.26
N ILE A 329 4.43 -12.68 18.20
CA ILE A 329 3.78 -13.57 17.22
C ILE A 329 3.09 -14.79 17.87
N GLU A 330 3.64 -15.32 18.96
CA GLU A 330 3.06 -16.44 19.70
C GLU A 330 1.78 -16.08 20.48
N LYS A 331 1.63 -14.80 20.84
CA LYS A 331 0.48 -14.25 21.56
C LYS A 331 -0.64 -13.81 20.62
N LEU A 332 -0.40 -13.78 19.30
CA LEU A 332 -1.41 -13.42 18.31
C LEU A 332 -2.54 -14.45 18.29
N MET A 333 -3.77 -13.96 18.41
CA MET A 333 -4.97 -14.76 18.52
C MET A 333 -5.67 -14.91 17.18
N GLN A 334 -5.56 -13.92 16.29
CA GLN A 334 -6.19 -13.96 14.97
C GLN A 334 -5.32 -14.73 13.97
N GLU A 335 -5.92 -15.74 13.32
CA GLU A 335 -5.21 -16.54 12.30
C GLU A 335 -4.78 -15.67 11.10
N SER A 336 -5.61 -14.70 10.72
CA SER A 336 -5.32 -13.72 9.68
C SER A 336 -4.09 -12.88 10.04
N CYS A 337 -4.01 -12.37 11.28
CA CYS A 337 -2.86 -11.61 11.76
C CYS A 337 -1.60 -12.47 11.82
N TYR A 338 -1.67 -13.66 12.41
CA TYR A 338 -0.53 -14.58 12.48
C TYR A 338 0.05 -14.88 11.09
N LYS A 339 -0.80 -15.15 10.08
CA LYS A 339 -0.37 -15.35 8.70
C LYS A 339 0.24 -14.08 8.09
N ALA A 340 -0.33 -12.91 8.38
CA ALA A 340 0.19 -11.63 7.91
C ALA A 340 1.59 -11.35 8.48
N VAL A 341 1.77 -11.49 9.79
CA VAL A 341 3.05 -11.26 10.48
C VAL A 341 4.09 -12.30 10.06
N THR A 342 3.71 -13.55 9.83
CA THR A 342 4.62 -14.56 9.27
C THR A 342 5.15 -14.13 7.89
N ARG A 343 4.35 -13.44 7.07
CA ARG A 343 4.84 -12.86 5.79
C ARG A 343 5.77 -11.67 5.99
N VAL A 344 5.58 -10.87 7.04
CA VAL A 344 6.52 -9.79 7.40
C VAL A 344 7.88 -10.39 7.75
N ILE A 345 7.91 -11.39 8.64
CA ILE A 345 9.13 -12.11 9.01
C ILE A 345 9.78 -12.78 7.79
N LYS A 346 8.96 -13.31 6.86
CA LYS A 346 9.45 -13.84 5.56
C LYS A 346 10.32 -12.85 4.84
N ARG A 347 9.77 -11.67 4.58
CA ARG A 347 10.44 -10.64 3.80
C ARG A 347 11.73 -10.20 4.48
N ALA A 348 11.67 -9.93 5.79
CA ALA A 348 12.82 -9.54 6.60
C ALA A 348 13.99 -10.54 6.49
N SER A 349 13.68 -11.84 6.58
CA SER A 349 14.69 -12.90 6.46
C SER A 349 15.27 -13.06 5.05
N GLU A 350 14.51 -12.69 4.01
CA GLU A 350 14.96 -12.77 2.61
C GLU A 350 15.79 -11.55 2.20
N ASP A 351 15.46 -10.36 2.74
CA ASP A 351 16.08 -9.08 2.42
C ASP A 351 15.90 -8.11 3.60
N LEU A 352 16.99 -7.79 4.28
CA LEU A 352 16.98 -7.04 5.53
C LEU A 352 16.43 -5.63 5.36
N ARG A 353 16.39 -5.09 4.13
CA ARG A 353 15.72 -3.81 3.87
C ARG A 353 14.23 -3.87 4.23
N PHE A 354 13.64 -5.06 4.29
CA PHE A 354 12.27 -5.29 4.73
C PHE A 354 12.14 -5.49 6.24
N ASP A 355 13.25 -5.52 6.97
CA ASP A 355 13.29 -5.29 8.41
C ASP A 355 13.65 -3.81 8.65
N HIS A 356 12.64 -2.95 8.77
CA HIS A 356 12.90 -1.51 8.84
C HIS A 356 13.73 -1.11 10.08
N ARG A 357 13.60 -1.84 11.21
CA ARG A 357 14.41 -1.59 12.40
C ARG A 357 15.87 -1.85 12.06
N THR A 358 16.19 -3.08 11.63
CA THR A 358 17.58 -3.46 11.41
C THR A 358 18.18 -2.72 10.21
N TYR A 359 17.39 -2.43 9.17
CA TYR A 359 17.82 -1.62 8.03
C TYR A 359 18.26 -0.21 8.42
N ASP A 360 17.49 0.50 9.25
CA ASP A 360 17.81 1.88 9.65
C ASP A 360 19.15 1.98 10.38
N TRP A 361 19.48 0.96 11.18
CA TRP A 361 20.74 0.89 11.89
C TRP A 361 21.91 0.43 11.01
N CYS A 362 21.67 -0.50 10.08
CA CYS A 362 22.74 -1.19 9.36
C CYS A 362 23.07 -0.63 7.96
N GLN A 363 22.15 0.12 7.32
CA GLN A 363 22.32 0.72 5.98
C GLN A 363 22.82 -0.22 4.85
N ASP A 364 22.86 -1.54 5.05
CA ASP A 364 23.26 -2.56 4.08
C ASP A 364 22.02 -3.24 3.49
N LYS A 365 22.15 -3.69 2.24
CA LYS A 365 21.05 -4.14 1.38
C LYS A 365 20.90 -5.67 1.33
N GLN A 366 21.72 -6.45 2.04
CA GLN A 366 21.67 -7.93 2.00
C GLN A 366 21.76 -8.57 3.39
N THR A 367 20.74 -9.35 3.76
CA THR A 367 20.63 -10.05 5.05
C THR A 367 21.81 -10.99 5.31
N HIS A 368 22.12 -11.86 4.33
CA HIS A 368 23.20 -12.85 4.48
C HIS A 368 24.57 -12.20 4.60
N CYS A 369 24.80 -11.07 3.93
CA CYS A 369 26.05 -10.32 4.06
C CYS A 369 26.20 -9.74 5.46
N LEU A 370 25.13 -9.22 6.06
CA LEU A 370 25.19 -8.68 7.43
C LEU A 370 25.37 -9.76 8.49
N TYR A 371 24.64 -10.89 8.38
CA TYR A 371 24.86 -12.02 9.29
C TYR A 371 26.30 -12.53 9.19
N THR A 372 26.84 -12.66 7.97
CA THR A 372 28.24 -13.07 7.76
C THR A 372 29.21 -12.06 8.37
N LYS A 373 29.01 -10.76 8.14
CA LYS A 373 29.86 -9.69 8.72
C LYS A 373 29.88 -9.73 10.25
N VAL A 374 28.72 -9.89 10.90
CA VAL A 374 28.60 -9.99 12.37
C VAL A 374 29.28 -11.25 12.90
N MET A 375 29.23 -12.37 12.17
CA MET A 375 29.90 -13.62 12.56
C MET A 375 31.42 -13.61 12.34
N GLU A 376 31.93 -12.87 11.34
CA GLU A 376 33.34 -12.91 10.95
C GLU A 376 34.28 -12.08 11.85
N LYS A 377 33.83 -10.95 12.43
CA LYS A 377 34.70 -10.02 13.18
C LYS A 377 33.99 -9.11 14.19
N PRO A 378 34.67 -8.66 15.28
CA PRO A 378 34.17 -7.60 16.15
C PRO A 378 34.47 -6.20 15.55
N LEU A 379 33.44 -5.36 15.46
CA LEU A 379 33.48 -3.89 15.34
C LEU A 379 34.66 -3.30 14.53
N ASP A 380 34.85 -3.73 13.29
CA ASP A 380 35.68 -3.00 12.32
C ASP A 380 34.81 -2.10 11.45
N GLU A 381 34.71 -0.82 11.82
CA GLU A 381 34.24 0.38 11.07
C GLU A 381 32.92 0.32 10.25
N ALA A 382 32.30 -0.85 10.07
CA ALA A 382 31.22 -1.12 9.13
C ALA A 382 29.89 -1.53 9.79
N VAL A 383 29.90 -1.84 11.09
CA VAL A 383 28.72 -2.26 11.87
C VAL A 383 28.73 -1.51 13.19
N THR A 384 27.72 -0.67 13.44
CA THR A 384 27.55 0.04 14.72
C THR A 384 27.12 -0.93 15.82
N PRO A 385 27.39 -0.65 17.11
CA PRO A 385 26.90 -1.48 18.21
C PRO A 385 25.39 -1.72 18.16
N ASP A 386 24.63 -0.70 17.76
CA ASP A 386 23.18 -0.80 17.61
C ASP A 386 22.78 -1.70 16.43
N CYS A 387 23.45 -1.59 15.27
CA CYS A 387 23.23 -2.50 14.15
C CYS A 387 23.53 -3.95 14.54
N GLU A 388 24.66 -4.18 15.21
CA GLU A 388 25.06 -5.49 15.71
C GLU A 388 24.00 -6.06 16.67
N ALA A 389 23.53 -5.28 17.64
CA ALA A 389 22.52 -5.72 18.60
C ALA A 389 21.20 -6.13 17.91
N ASN A 390 20.75 -5.38 16.90
CA ASN A 390 19.54 -5.70 16.15
C ASN A 390 19.72 -6.94 15.26
N VAL A 391 20.84 -7.04 14.55
CA VAL A 391 21.16 -8.22 13.74
C VAL A 391 21.21 -9.47 14.61
N LEU A 392 21.80 -9.39 15.80
CA LEU A 392 21.86 -10.51 16.75
C LEU A 392 20.49 -10.92 17.27
N HIS A 393 19.61 -9.95 17.53
CA HIS A 393 18.21 -10.22 17.88
C HIS A 393 17.47 -10.97 16.76
N ASP A 394 17.67 -10.55 15.50
CA ASP A 394 17.07 -11.22 14.35
C ASP A 394 17.65 -12.62 14.14
N MET A 395 18.97 -12.79 14.31
CA MET A 395 19.65 -14.09 14.25
C MET A 395 19.10 -15.07 15.28
N ASP A 396 18.80 -14.60 16.50
CA ASP A 396 18.20 -15.41 17.56
C ASP A 396 16.80 -15.89 17.17
N ALA A 397 15.96 -14.95 16.71
CA ALA A 397 14.59 -15.26 16.25
C ALA A 397 14.56 -16.23 15.05
N VAL A 398 15.44 -16.03 14.06
CA VAL A 398 15.58 -16.89 12.88
C VAL A 398 16.26 -18.22 13.22
N GLY A 399 17.15 -18.22 14.21
CA GLY A 399 17.88 -19.38 14.73
C GLY A 399 16.97 -20.40 15.39
N ASP A 400 16.10 -19.94 16.28
CA ASP A 400 15.25 -20.82 17.10
C ASP A 400 14.05 -21.39 16.35
N HIS A 401 13.64 -20.72 15.27
CA HIS A 401 12.44 -21.06 14.51
C HIS A 401 12.74 -21.27 13.03
N TYR A 402 12.79 -22.55 12.65
CA TYR A 402 12.83 -22.98 11.24
C TYR A 402 11.82 -22.25 10.33
N CYS A 403 10.63 -21.92 10.85
CA CYS A 403 9.61 -21.23 10.07
C CYS A 403 9.92 -19.76 9.81
N TYR A 404 10.85 -19.17 10.55
CA TYR A 404 11.37 -17.81 10.38
C TYR A 404 12.67 -17.78 9.59
N ASN A 405 13.33 -18.93 9.37
CA ASN A 405 14.45 -19.06 8.44
C ASN A 405 13.97 -19.39 7.01
N PHE A 406 13.47 -18.38 6.30
CA PHE A 406 12.86 -18.57 4.99
C PHE A 406 13.84 -18.97 3.88
N PRO A 407 15.08 -18.44 3.80
CA PRO A 407 16.08 -18.93 2.84
C PRO A 407 16.25 -20.44 2.95
N LEU A 408 16.50 -20.95 4.17
CA LEU A 408 16.62 -22.38 4.42
C LEU A 408 15.34 -23.13 4.03
N ARG A 409 14.17 -22.63 4.43
CA ARG A 409 12.89 -23.28 4.12
C ARG A 409 12.61 -23.36 2.62
N ARG A 410 12.95 -22.31 1.86
CA ARG A 410 12.78 -22.25 0.42
C ARG A 410 13.68 -23.25 -0.27
N GLU A 411 14.99 -23.18 -0.01
CA GLU A 411 15.98 -24.03 -0.68
C GLU A 411 15.85 -25.51 -0.28
N CYS A 412 15.41 -25.78 0.95
CA CYS A 412 15.24 -27.14 1.48
C CYS A 412 13.84 -27.74 1.30
N ALA A 413 12.86 -27.03 0.69
CA ALA A 413 11.47 -27.49 0.63
C ALA A 413 11.30 -28.91 0.04
N GLY A 414 12.04 -29.19 -1.04
CA GLY A 414 12.03 -30.51 -1.69
C GLY A 414 12.68 -31.59 -0.84
N ASP A 415 13.84 -31.30 -0.24
CA ASP A 415 14.56 -32.24 0.63
C ASP A 415 13.80 -32.53 1.91
N ILE A 416 13.12 -31.55 2.50
CA ILE A 416 12.26 -31.74 3.67
C ILE A 416 11.08 -32.66 3.34
N SER A 417 10.43 -32.42 2.20
CA SER A 417 9.29 -33.25 1.77
C SER A 417 9.70 -34.70 1.56
N ARG A 418 10.95 -34.93 1.13
CA ARG A 418 11.51 -36.27 0.89
C ARG A 418 12.05 -36.94 2.15
N LEU A 419 12.83 -36.22 2.96
CA LEU A 419 13.62 -36.77 4.07
C LEU A 419 12.94 -36.62 5.44
N CYS A 420 12.16 -35.55 5.61
CA CYS A 420 11.65 -35.06 6.89
C CYS A 420 10.13 -34.89 6.89
N SER A 421 9.41 -35.65 6.05
CA SER A 421 7.96 -35.55 5.88
C SER A 421 7.17 -35.77 7.18
N THR A 422 7.66 -36.62 8.09
CA THR A 422 7.02 -36.85 9.41
C THR A 422 7.15 -35.63 10.33
N ALA A 423 8.34 -34.99 10.38
CA ALA A 423 8.54 -33.74 11.11
C ALA A 423 7.69 -32.61 10.50
N SER A 424 7.62 -32.55 9.16
CA SER A 424 6.76 -31.62 8.42
C SER A 424 5.26 -31.81 8.70
N LYS A 425 4.79 -33.05 8.83
CA LYS A 425 3.37 -33.35 9.13
C LYS A 425 2.97 -33.02 10.56
N SER A 426 3.91 -33.10 11.51
CA SER A 426 3.69 -32.68 12.91
C SER A 426 3.31 -31.19 13.01
N LEU A 427 3.85 -30.36 12.10
CA LEU A 427 3.57 -28.93 12.02
C LEU A 427 2.13 -28.61 11.56
N ARG A 428 1.54 -29.44 10.69
CA ARG A 428 0.20 -29.22 10.11
C ARG A 428 -0.97 -29.49 11.07
N ARG A 429 -0.74 -30.07 12.24
CA ARG A 429 -1.81 -30.46 13.20
C ARG A 429 -2.07 -29.41 14.29
N SER A 430 -1.24 -28.37 14.40
CA SER A 430 -1.46 -27.26 15.34
C SER A 430 -2.21 -26.14 14.62
N PHE A 431 -3.41 -25.81 15.09
CA PHE A 431 -4.30 -24.78 14.55
C PHE A 431 -3.64 -23.39 14.41
N LEU A 432 -2.50 -23.14 15.06
CA LEU A 432 -1.79 -21.87 15.03
C LEU A 432 -0.34 -21.96 14.51
N MET A 433 0.12 -23.09 13.94
CA MET A 433 1.54 -23.29 13.58
C MET A 433 2.55 -22.95 14.71
N ARG A 434 2.08 -22.80 15.97
CA ARG A 434 2.83 -22.45 17.19
C ARG A 434 3.90 -23.47 17.62
N ARG A 435 4.23 -24.43 16.77
CA ARG A 435 5.25 -25.45 17.04
C ARG A 435 6.15 -25.69 15.84
N CYS A 436 6.49 -24.62 15.13
CA CYS A 436 7.69 -24.58 14.30
C CYS A 436 8.99 -24.62 15.13
N HIS A 437 9.07 -25.53 16.10
CA HIS A 437 10.32 -25.77 16.82
C HIS A 437 11.11 -26.87 16.13
N GLY A 438 12.43 -26.69 16.15
CA GLY A 438 13.59 -27.58 15.93
C GLY A 438 13.47 -28.97 15.26
N SER A 439 12.33 -29.64 15.26
CA SER A 439 12.11 -30.98 14.70
C SER A 439 12.47 -31.11 13.21
N VAL A 440 12.20 -30.09 12.38
CA VAL A 440 12.61 -30.09 10.97
C VAL A 440 14.11 -29.87 10.84
N LEU A 441 14.67 -28.91 11.58
CA LEU A 441 16.11 -28.62 11.61
C LEU A 441 16.93 -29.81 12.11
N GLN A 442 16.54 -30.40 13.24
CA GLN A 442 17.11 -31.63 13.78
C GLN A 442 17.06 -32.78 12.79
N CYS A 443 15.96 -32.92 12.03
CA CYS A 443 15.88 -33.93 10.98
C CYS A 443 16.86 -33.63 9.83
N LEU A 444 16.91 -32.39 9.36
CA LEU A 444 17.82 -31.96 8.30
C LEU A 444 19.29 -32.15 8.70
N TRP A 445 19.69 -31.76 9.90
CA TRP A 445 21.05 -31.99 10.40
C TRP A 445 21.41 -33.47 10.48
N LYS A 446 20.52 -34.30 11.05
CA LYS A 446 20.74 -35.76 11.11
C LYS A 446 20.89 -36.39 9.73
N LYS A 447 20.30 -35.78 8.71
CA LYS A 447 20.29 -36.28 7.33
C LYS A 447 21.07 -35.37 6.36
N ALA A 448 22.01 -34.57 6.87
CA ALA A 448 22.69 -33.55 6.06
C ALA A 448 23.41 -34.15 4.83
N GLY A 449 23.96 -35.36 4.97
CA GLY A 449 24.60 -36.10 3.88
C GLY A 449 23.65 -36.70 2.84
N GLU A 450 22.33 -36.73 3.10
CA GLU A 450 21.32 -37.22 2.17
C GLU A 450 20.62 -36.09 1.39
N ILE A 451 20.96 -34.83 1.68
CA ILE A 451 20.39 -33.64 1.03
C ILE A 451 20.86 -33.57 -0.43
N LYS A 452 19.91 -33.40 -1.36
CA LYS A 452 20.23 -33.34 -2.79
C LYS A 452 20.46 -31.91 -3.29
N SER A 453 19.72 -30.94 -2.76
CA SER A 453 19.87 -29.53 -3.14
C SER A 453 21.18 -28.98 -2.57
N LYS A 454 22.05 -28.48 -3.46
CA LYS A 454 23.32 -27.87 -3.05
C LYS A 454 23.07 -26.58 -2.27
N GLU A 455 22.07 -25.84 -2.71
CA GLU A 455 21.58 -24.61 -2.10
C GLU A 455 21.02 -24.91 -0.71
N CYS A 456 20.20 -25.95 -0.54
CA CYS A 456 19.72 -26.38 0.78
C CYS A 456 20.88 -26.74 1.72
N HIS A 457 21.86 -27.49 1.22
CA HIS A 457 23.01 -27.87 2.03
C HIS A 457 23.83 -26.63 2.45
N LYS A 458 24.02 -25.66 1.55
CA LYS A 458 24.70 -24.40 1.85
C LYS A 458 23.94 -23.62 2.94
N GLU A 459 22.63 -23.43 2.78
CA GLU A 459 21.81 -22.73 3.76
C GLU A 459 21.79 -23.45 5.12
N LEU A 460 21.77 -24.80 5.13
CA LEU A 460 21.79 -25.59 6.36
C LEU A 460 23.12 -25.43 7.12
N MET A 461 24.24 -25.42 6.40
CA MET A 461 25.55 -25.21 6.99
C MET A 461 25.71 -23.78 7.52
N PHE A 462 25.23 -22.80 6.76
CA PHE A 462 25.21 -21.40 7.21
C PHE A 462 24.37 -21.24 8.49
N HIS A 463 23.18 -21.84 8.54
CA HIS A 463 22.35 -21.82 9.73
C HIS A 463 23.03 -22.48 10.94
N GLN A 464 23.76 -23.58 10.74
CA GLN A 464 24.54 -24.20 11.80
C GLN A 464 25.64 -23.27 12.33
N GLN A 465 26.39 -22.61 11.44
CA GLN A 465 27.43 -21.65 11.84
C GLN A 465 26.86 -20.49 12.66
N MET A 466 25.70 -19.97 12.26
CA MET A 466 24.97 -18.93 13.01
C MET A 466 24.62 -19.38 14.42
N LEU A 467 24.09 -20.59 14.60
CA LEU A 467 23.77 -21.10 15.93
C LEU A 467 25.02 -21.29 16.79
N GLU A 468 26.09 -21.86 16.23
CA GLU A 468 27.36 -22.04 16.95
C GLU A 468 27.94 -20.71 17.44
N PHE A 469 27.79 -19.65 16.63
CA PHE A 469 28.19 -18.29 16.98
C PHE A 469 27.35 -17.71 18.12
N LEU A 470 26.01 -17.79 18.05
CA LEU A 470 25.12 -17.33 19.13
C LEU A 470 25.43 -18.05 20.45
N ASP A 471 25.60 -19.36 20.41
CA ASP A 471 25.98 -20.21 21.54
C ASP A 471 27.31 -19.78 22.18
N ALA A 472 28.31 -19.46 21.34
CA ALA A 472 29.61 -19.02 21.80
C ALA A 472 29.54 -17.64 22.47
N ARG A 473 28.74 -16.73 21.91
CA ARG A 473 28.47 -15.40 22.46
C ARG A 473 27.78 -15.49 23.81
N ASP A 474 26.70 -16.27 23.93
CA ASP A 474 25.96 -16.40 25.19
C ASP A 474 26.81 -16.98 26.32
N ARG A 475 27.68 -17.95 25.99
CA ARG A 475 28.69 -18.46 26.94
C ARG A 475 29.69 -17.38 27.36
N ALA A 476 30.06 -16.47 26.47
CA ALA A 476 30.95 -15.36 26.78
C ALA A 476 30.26 -14.32 27.67
N THR A 477 29.02 -13.93 27.35
CA THR A 477 28.19 -13.02 28.16
C THR A 477 27.98 -13.58 29.57
N THR A 478 27.60 -14.85 29.69
CA THR A 478 27.44 -15.53 30.99
C THR A 478 28.74 -15.54 31.81
N LYS A 479 29.91 -15.66 31.16
CA LYS A 479 31.22 -15.58 31.84
C LYS A 479 31.52 -14.16 32.31
N LEU A 480 31.18 -13.15 31.52
CA LEU A 480 31.34 -11.73 31.87
C LEU A 480 30.42 -11.33 33.03
N GLU A 481 29.14 -11.71 32.99
CA GLU A 481 28.17 -11.46 34.08
C GLU A 481 28.60 -12.12 35.40
N ARG A 482 29.17 -13.33 35.34
CA ARG A 482 29.72 -14.03 36.52
C ARG A 482 31.06 -13.45 37.00
N ALA A 483 31.78 -12.72 36.14
CA ALA A 483 33.05 -12.07 36.47
C ALA A 483 32.86 -10.62 36.94
N MET A 484 31.69 -10.01 36.74
CA MET A 484 31.35 -8.72 37.31
C MET A 484 31.08 -8.89 38.82
N PRO A 485 31.82 -8.19 39.70
CA PRO A 485 31.49 -8.15 41.12
C PRO A 485 30.10 -7.52 41.27
N ALA A 486 29.26 -8.09 42.15
CA ALA A 486 27.99 -7.49 42.51
C ALA A 486 28.25 -6.07 43.02
N ILE A 487 27.79 -5.05 42.29
CA ILE A 487 27.75 -3.69 42.80
C ILE A 487 26.67 -3.70 43.88
N ASP A 488 27.10 -3.79 45.13
CA ASP A 488 26.23 -3.59 46.29
C ASP A 488 25.75 -2.14 46.24
N SER A 489 24.46 -1.95 45.94
CA SER A 489 23.81 -0.64 45.91
C SER A 489 23.59 -0.08 47.32
N ARG A 490 24.58 -0.21 48.20
CA ARG A 490 24.57 0.28 49.60
C ARG A 490 25.66 1.29 49.93
N GLU A 491 26.48 1.69 48.97
CA GLU A 491 27.41 2.81 49.16
C GLU A 491 27.14 3.91 48.14
N GLU A 492 25.99 4.58 48.27
CA GLU A 492 25.85 6.01 47.94
C GLU A 492 24.57 6.56 48.60
N ALA A 493 24.81 7.41 49.63
CA ALA A 493 23.89 8.26 50.41
C ALA A 493 23.09 7.63 51.57
#